data_AF-A0A1B3MYI4-F1
#
_entry.id   AF-A0A1B3MYI4-F1
#
_cell.length_a   1.000
_cell.length_b   1.000
_cell.length_c   1.000
_cell.angle_alpha   90.00
_cell.angle_beta   90.00
_cell.angle_gamma   90.00
#
_symmetry.space_group_name_H-M   'P 1'
#
loop_
_entity.id
_entity.type
_entity.pdbx_description
1 polymer ?
#
loop_
_entity_poly.entity_id
_entity_poly.type
_entity_poly.pdbx_seq_one_letter_code
_entity_poly.pdbx_strand_id
1 'polypeptide(L)'
;MRTKMKLAARALLCGGLIIVTPVYAVSAARSAQDTAQPRLIVLTDIGNEPDDSESMVRLLTYANDIQIEGLVASTSRHLPVGTNKGMIEERLAAYGQSLANLKIHDDRYPSVERLRAVTLSGSAVYGMLGVGPGKDSAASRLIIEAVDRPDPRPVWIAIWGGAADLAQALWTVRATRTPAELDRFVAKLRVYSISDQDDAGPWARAYFPKLFWVANVHGFTRYRLATWTGISAPALGADPEPVSKAWLSANIVAKGPLGASYPLPAYIMEGDTPSFLNLISNGLSVPERPDWGGWGGRYERLTDDLGLWTTTADTVVGADGASHSTPQATVWRWRAAFQNDFAARMAWSVSPRYADANHAPTIVMNGKDGVAPVEITGCAGVPISLSAIGSRDTDGDALTYRWSWYREATGLFAPEVTLSAQTGTETKIVIGQTVQIDQFTPPSTYQIHVILEVQDSGTPKLTRYRRAIITVPGADHGDKANSCAVTPNPPGH
;
A
#
# COMPACT_ATOMS: atom_id res chain seq x y z
N MET A 1 15.45 82.70 54.08
CA MET A 1 14.72 81.41 54.22
C MET A 1 14.67 80.76 52.84
N ARG A 2 15.51 79.74 52.58
CA ARG A 2 15.16 78.30 52.49
C ARG A 2 13.94 78.09 51.55
N THR A 3 13.95 77.30 50.46
CA THR A 3 14.40 75.90 50.39
C THR A 3 14.33 75.37 48.93
N LYS A 4 15.41 74.68 48.50
CA LYS A 4 15.53 73.44 47.66
C LYS A 4 14.87 73.30 46.26
N MET A 5 15.76 73.17 45.26
CA MET A 5 15.94 72.06 44.31
C MET A 5 14.94 70.89 44.34
N LYS A 6 14.46 70.47 43.15
CA LYS A 6 14.41 69.06 42.71
C LYS A 6 14.25 68.97 41.17
N LEU A 7 15.26 68.35 40.54
CA LEU A 7 15.26 67.84 39.17
C LEU A 7 14.38 66.58 39.12
N ALA A 8 13.52 66.43 38.12
CA ALA A 8 12.81 65.18 37.84
C ALA A 8 13.01 64.80 36.37
N ALA A 9 13.70 63.68 36.16
CA ALA A 9 13.90 63.03 34.88
C ALA A 9 12.58 62.46 34.36
N ARG A 10 12.25 62.71 33.09
CA ARG A 10 11.19 61.99 32.36
C ARG A 10 11.84 60.91 31.51
N ALA A 11 11.59 59.65 31.88
CA ALA A 11 11.89 58.49 31.06
C ALA A 11 10.96 58.46 29.83
N LEU A 12 11.53 58.32 28.64
CA LEU A 12 10.79 57.94 27.44
C LEU A 12 10.47 56.44 27.52
N LEU A 13 9.19 56.09 27.62
CA LEU A 13 8.71 54.74 27.27
C LEU A 13 8.44 54.71 25.76
N CYS A 14 9.25 53.96 25.02
CA CYS A 14 8.92 53.53 23.66
C CYS A 14 7.83 52.46 23.73
N GLY A 15 6.58 52.83 23.45
CA GLY A 15 5.48 51.90 23.24
C GLY A 15 5.60 51.21 21.89
N GLY A 16 6.12 49.98 21.87
CA GLY A 16 6.07 49.10 20.70
C GLY A 16 4.64 48.62 20.46
N LEU A 17 4.07 49.01 19.31
CA LEU A 17 2.75 48.56 18.86
C LEU A 17 2.88 47.10 18.38
N ILE A 18 2.45 46.14 19.20
CA ILE A 18 2.36 44.73 18.80
C ILE A 18 1.10 44.59 17.92
N ILE A 19 1.32 44.48 16.61
CA ILE A 19 0.27 44.09 15.66
C ILE A 19 0.08 42.57 15.81
N VAL A 20 -0.95 42.17 16.55
CA VAL A 20 -1.38 40.77 16.60
C VAL A 20 -2.22 40.51 15.35
N THR A 21 -1.61 39.92 14.32
CA THR A 21 -2.37 39.35 13.19
C THR A 21 -3.06 38.07 13.65
N PRO A 22 -4.38 37.94 13.48
CA PRO A 22 -5.06 36.69 13.78
C PRO A 22 -4.58 35.63 12.78
N VAL A 23 -3.92 34.59 13.30
CA VAL A 23 -3.65 33.37 12.54
C VAL A 23 -4.98 32.66 12.37
N TYR A 24 -5.62 32.87 11.21
CA TYR A 24 -6.71 31.99 10.79
C TYR A 24 -6.09 30.62 10.50
N ALA A 25 -6.34 29.65 11.37
CA ALA A 25 -6.09 28.25 11.08
C ALA A 25 -7.00 27.88 9.90
N VAL A 26 -6.43 27.86 8.69
CA VAL A 26 -7.07 27.22 7.55
C VAL A 26 -7.06 25.73 7.85
N SER A 27 -8.14 25.21 8.41
CA SER A 27 -8.40 23.78 8.39
C SER A 27 -8.66 23.44 6.93
N ALA A 28 -7.64 22.91 6.25
CA ALA A 28 -7.83 22.31 4.95
C ALA A 28 -8.86 21.19 5.12
N ALA A 29 -10.03 21.36 4.53
CA ALA A 29 -11.01 20.29 4.45
C ALA A 29 -10.36 19.14 3.67
N ARG A 30 -9.90 18.12 4.40
CA ARG A 30 -9.42 16.86 3.81
C ARG A 30 -10.49 16.34 2.87
N SER A 31 -10.13 16.04 1.62
CA SER A 31 -11.09 15.45 0.70
C SER A 31 -11.60 14.14 1.29
N ALA A 32 -12.89 13.84 1.15
CA ALA A 32 -13.47 12.57 1.62
C ALA A 32 -12.79 11.33 0.98
N GLN A 33 -12.03 11.54 -0.09
CA GLN A 33 -11.28 10.52 -0.82
C GLN A 33 -9.90 10.24 -0.18
N ASP A 34 -9.29 11.22 0.51
CA ASP A 34 -8.01 11.04 1.24
C ASP A 34 -8.17 10.32 2.59
N THR A 35 -9.40 10.13 3.08
CA THR A 35 -9.67 9.56 4.41
C THR A 35 -10.44 8.24 4.40
N ALA A 36 -10.85 7.76 3.22
CA ALA A 36 -11.69 6.57 3.14
C ALA A 36 -10.86 5.28 3.17
N GLN A 37 -11.01 4.49 4.22
CA GLN A 37 -10.35 3.19 4.37
C GLN A 37 -10.73 2.25 3.19
N PRO A 38 -9.79 1.60 2.49
CA PRO A 38 -10.14 0.57 1.51
C PRO A 38 -10.95 -0.57 2.16
N ARG A 39 -11.92 -1.11 1.44
CA ARG A 39 -12.78 -2.20 1.91
C ARG A 39 -12.13 -3.53 1.57
N LEU A 40 -11.92 -4.41 2.55
CA LEU A 40 -11.20 -5.67 2.38
C LEU A 40 -12.01 -6.87 2.88
N ILE A 41 -12.05 -7.93 2.09
CA ILE A 41 -12.42 -9.29 2.51
C ILE A 41 -11.20 -10.19 2.32
N VAL A 42 -10.88 -11.00 3.31
CA VAL A 42 -9.79 -11.99 3.25
C VAL A 42 -10.39 -13.39 3.15
N LEU A 43 -9.90 -14.18 2.20
CA LEU A 43 -10.13 -15.64 2.11
C LEU A 43 -8.81 -16.34 2.45
N THR A 44 -8.77 -17.02 3.59
CA THR A 44 -7.53 -17.56 4.18
C THR A 44 -7.67 -19.02 4.57
N ASP A 45 -6.72 -19.86 4.17
CA ASP A 45 -6.60 -21.24 4.60
C ASP A 45 -5.78 -21.39 5.90
N ILE A 46 -5.86 -20.36 6.75
CA ILE A 46 -5.22 -20.29 8.07
C ILE A 46 -5.25 -21.62 8.80
N GLY A 47 -4.09 -22.01 9.33
CA GLY A 47 -3.90 -23.28 10.04
C GLY A 47 -3.37 -24.42 9.18
N ASN A 48 -3.22 -24.22 7.87
CA ASN A 48 -2.32 -25.02 7.05
C ASN A 48 -0.85 -24.77 7.46
N GLU A 49 -0.42 -23.52 7.37
CA GLU A 49 0.92 -23.02 7.66
C GLU A 49 0.84 -21.83 8.63
N PRO A 50 1.96 -21.45 9.29
CA PRO A 50 1.93 -20.35 10.26
C PRO A 50 1.76 -18.97 9.61
N ASP A 51 2.08 -18.78 8.34
CA ASP A 51 2.16 -17.48 7.68
C ASP A 51 0.81 -16.77 7.52
N ASP A 52 -0.30 -17.46 7.33
CA ASP A 52 -1.63 -16.84 7.42
C ASP A 52 -1.88 -16.25 8.83
N SER A 53 -1.41 -16.93 9.89
CA SER A 53 -1.53 -16.42 11.26
C SER A 53 -0.66 -15.19 11.48
N GLU A 54 0.55 -15.20 10.93
CA GLU A 54 1.46 -14.05 10.94
C GLU A 54 0.84 -12.85 10.21
N SER A 55 0.36 -13.07 8.98
CA SER A 55 -0.28 -12.06 8.13
C SER A 55 -1.56 -11.51 8.76
N MET A 56 -2.34 -12.37 9.45
CA MET A 56 -3.53 -11.95 10.21
C MET A 56 -3.16 -11.00 11.35
N VAL A 57 -2.13 -11.29 12.15
CA VAL A 57 -1.68 -10.39 13.21
C VAL A 57 -1.28 -9.04 12.62
N ARG A 58 -0.51 -9.01 11.52
CA ARG A 58 -0.16 -7.75 10.85
C ARG A 58 -1.40 -7.01 10.37
N LEU A 59 -2.32 -7.67 9.65
CA LEU A 59 -3.55 -7.04 9.16
C LEU A 59 -4.35 -6.38 10.30
N LEU A 60 -4.46 -7.03 11.46
CA LEU A 60 -5.17 -6.49 12.62
C LEU A 60 -4.51 -5.22 13.17
N THR A 61 -3.19 -5.08 13.04
CA THR A 61 -2.49 -3.82 13.36
C THR A 61 -2.75 -2.70 12.35
N TYR A 62 -3.33 -2.99 11.18
CA TYR A 62 -3.72 -2.01 10.16
C TYR A 62 -5.24 -1.81 10.07
N ALA A 63 -6.02 -2.34 11.01
CA ALA A 63 -7.49 -2.24 10.98
C ALA A 63 -8.01 -0.78 11.14
N ASN A 64 -7.16 0.17 11.54
CA ASN A 64 -7.45 1.61 11.51
C ASN A 64 -7.29 2.25 10.12
N ASP A 65 -6.63 1.60 9.18
CA ASP A 65 -6.44 2.08 7.81
C ASP A 65 -7.26 1.29 6.78
N ILE A 66 -7.69 0.07 7.12
CA ILE A 66 -8.42 -0.84 6.26
C ILE A 66 -9.76 -1.21 6.89
N GLN A 67 -10.84 -1.03 6.14
CA GLN A 67 -12.17 -1.44 6.55
C GLN A 67 -12.35 -2.93 6.24
N ILE A 68 -12.12 -3.77 7.25
CA ILE A 68 -12.31 -5.22 7.14
C ILE A 68 -13.82 -5.53 7.12
N GLU A 69 -14.27 -6.09 6.00
CA GLU A 69 -15.66 -6.50 5.74
C GLU A 69 -15.85 -8.00 5.75
N GLY A 70 -14.77 -8.79 5.77
CA GLY A 70 -14.82 -10.24 5.89
C GLY A 70 -13.47 -10.84 6.27
N LEU A 71 -13.48 -11.77 7.24
CA LEU A 71 -12.36 -12.66 7.55
C LEU A 71 -12.87 -14.10 7.40
N VAL A 72 -12.63 -14.70 6.25
CA VAL A 72 -13.23 -15.98 5.87
C VAL A 72 -12.16 -17.07 5.91
N ALA A 73 -12.34 -18.05 6.79
CA ALA A 73 -11.56 -19.27 6.73
C ALA A 73 -12.00 -20.10 5.52
N SER A 74 -11.10 -20.39 4.60
CA SER A 74 -11.33 -21.08 3.33
C SER A 74 -10.52 -22.37 3.22
N THR A 75 -10.77 -23.15 2.17
CA THR A 75 -9.90 -24.26 1.74
C THR A 75 -8.83 -23.76 0.78
N SER A 76 -7.83 -24.60 0.51
CA SER A 76 -6.81 -24.42 -0.53
C SER A 76 -6.27 -25.79 -0.96
N ARG A 77 -5.27 -25.85 -1.84
CA ARG A 77 -4.56 -27.10 -2.13
C ARG A 77 -3.82 -27.64 -0.89
N HIS A 78 -3.37 -26.76 -0.01
CA HIS A 78 -2.63 -27.12 1.19
C HIS A 78 -3.56 -27.46 2.37
N LEU A 79 -4.78 -26.89 2.38
CA LEU A 79 -5.90 -27.30 3.24
C LEU A 79 -7.15 -27.68 2.39
N PRO A 80 -7.17 -28.86 1.74
CA PRO A 80 -8.20 -29.19 0.75
C PRO A 80 -9.57 -29.52 1.35
N VAL A 81 -9.64 -29.78 2.66
CA VAL A 81 -10.88 -30.15 3.36
C VAL A 81 -10.93 -29.43 4.71
N GLY A 82 -12.09 -28.83 5.00
CA GLY A 82 -12.31 -28.11 6.25
C GLY A 82 -11.83 -26.66 6.22
N THR A 83 -12.12 -25.93 7.29
CA THR A 83 -11.72 -24.52 7.47
C THR A 83 -11.38 -24.29 8.93
N ASN A 84 -10.48 -23.36 9.25
CA ASN A 84 -10.08 -23.10 10.62
C ASN A 84 -10.44 -21.69 11.12
N LYS A 85 -11.74 -21.41 11.22
CA LYS A 85 -12.24 -20.14 11.76
C LYS A 85 -11.73 -19.87 13.19
N GLY A 86 -11.55 -20.92 13.99
CA GLY A 86 -11.08 -20.81 15.38
C GLY A 86 -9.73 -20.10 15.48
N MET A 87 -8.80 -20.37 14.57
CA MET A 87 -7.51 -19.65 14.55
C MET A 87 -7.69 -18.15 14.30
N ILE A 88 -8.62 -17.73 13.44
CA ILE A 88 -8.92 -16.29 13.28
C ILE A 88 -9.46 -15.72 14.61
N GLU A 89 -10.39 -16.43 15.25
CA GLU A 89 -11.01 -15.99 16.52
C GLU A 89 -9.99 -15.86 17.67
N GLU A 90 -8.98 -16.73 17.72
CA GLU A 90 -7.85 -16.62 18.67
C GLU A 90 -7.08 -15.31 18.49
N ARG A 91 -6.75 -14.92 17.25
CA ARG A 91 -6.03 -13.66 16.98
C ARG A 91 -6.94 -12.45 17.23
N LEU A 92 -8.24 -12.55 16.96
CA LEU A 92 -9.20 -11.51 17.35
C LEU A 92 -9.33 -11.35 18.87
N ALA A 93 -9.22 -12.44 19.64
CA ALA A 93 -9.18 -12.37 21.09
C ALA A 93 -7.91 -11.67 21.61
N ALA A 94 -6.76 -11.91 20.97
CA ALA A 94 -5.52 -11.18 21.26
C ALA A 94 -5.64 -9.69 20.90
N TYR A 95 -6.17 -9.37 19.71
CA TYR A 95 -6.47 -8.00 19.29
C TYR A 95 -7.35 -7.27 20.30
N GLY A 96 -8.38 -7.94 20.83
CA GLY A 96 -9.27 -7.36 21.83
C GLY A 96 -8.60 -6.95 23.12
N GLN A 97 -7.58 -7.69 23.56
CA GLN A 97 -6.80 -7.35 24.74
C GLN A 97 -5.89 -6.13 24.49
N SER A 98 -5.45 -5.93 23.25
CA SER A 98 -4.63 -4.78 22.84
C SER A 98 -5.43 -3.55 22.40
N LEU A 99 -6.75 -3.69 22.17
CA LEU A 99 -7.58 -2.65 21.54
C LEU A 99 -7.59 -1.33 22.31
N ALA A 100 -7.58 -1.39 23.64
CA ALA A 100 -7.57 -0.18 24.46
C ALA A 100 -6.32 0.67 24.22
N ASN A 101 -5.15 0.04 24.10
CA ASN A 101 -3.90 0.74 23.78
C ASN A 101 -3.89 1.23 22.33
N LEU A 102 -4.28 0.37 21.37
CA LEU A 102 -4.36 0.75 19.96
C LEU A 102 -5.21 2.01 19.74
N LYS A 103 -6.34 2.13 20.45
CA LYS A 103 -7.24 3.30 20.40
C LYS A 103 -6.67 4.59 21.00
N ILE A 104 -5.60 4.51 21.78
CA ILE A 104 -4.88 5.70 22.25
C ILE A 104 -4.07 6.32 21.10
N HIS A 105 -3.57 5.47 20.20
CA HIS A 105 -2.75 5.87 19.06
C HIS A 105 -3.60 6.23 17.82
N ASP A 106 -4.76 5.60 17.66
CA ASP A 106 -5.72 5.94 16.59
C ASP A 106 -7.15 5.50 16.95
N ASP A 107 -8.11 6.41 17.00
CA ASP A 107 -9.49 6.09 17.41
C ASP A 107 -10.28 5.28 16.36
N ARG A 108 -9.76 5.16 15.13
CA ARG A 108 -10.40 4.47 14.01
C ARG A 108 -10.33 2.95 14.09
N TYR A 109 -9.57 2.37 15.04
CA TYR A 109 -9.53 0.92 15.23
C TYR A 109 -10.92 0.35 15.54
N PRO A 110 -11.41 -0.66 14.78
CA PRO A 110 -12.74 -1.23 14.97
C PRO A 110 -12.84 -2.02 16.29
N SER A 111 -14.07 -2.24 16.76
CA SER A 111 -14.26 -3.14 17.90
C SER A 111 -14.03 -4.60 17.50
N VAL A 112 -13.67 -5.43 18.47
CA VAL A 112 -13.50 -6.88 18.26
C VAL A 112 -14.82 -7.52 17.79
N GLU A 113 -15.94 -7.05 18.32
CA GLU A 113 -17.29 -7.53 17.97
C GLU A 113 -17.59 -7.24 16.51
N ARG A 114 -17.17 -6.07 16.00
CA ARG A 114 -17.33 -5.70 14.58
C ARG A 114 -16.54 -6.63 13.66
N LEU A 115 -15.34 -7.04 14.06
CA LEU A 115 -14.51 -7.98 13.30
C LEU A 115 -15.05 -9.42 13.41
N ARG A 116 -15.46 -9.86 14.60
CA ARG A 116 -16.08 -11.17 14.82
C ARG A 116 -17.37 -11.33 14.02
N ALA A 117 -18.18 -10.27 13.90
CA ALA A 117 -19.44 -10.27 13.14
C ALA A 117 -19.25 -10.55 11.64
N VAL A 118 -18.06 -10.29 11.09
CA VAL A 118 -17.72 -10.59 9.69
C VAL A 118 -16.70 -11.72 9.56
N THR A 119 -16.46 -12.46 10.64
CA THR A 119 -15.59 -13.64 10.62
C THR A 119 -16.44 -14.88 10.36
N LEU A 120 -16.12 -15.63 9.31
CA LEU A 120 -16.94 -16.76 8.84
C LEU A 120 -16.07 -17.98 8.48
N SER A 121 -16.68 -19.17 8.51
CA SER A 121 -16.20 -20.29 7.71
C SER A 121 -16.80 -20.19 6.32
N GLY A 122 -15.95 -20.28 5.30
CA GLY A 122 -16.32 -20.38 3.90
C GLY A 122 -16.65 -21.82 3.49
N SER A 123 -16.48 -22.10 2.20
CA SER A 123 -16.62 -23.46 1.66
C SER A 123 -15.54 -24.39 2.25
N ALA A 124 -15.99 -25.45 2.93
CA ALA A 124 -15.12 -26.54 3.39
C ALA A 124 -14.73 -27.53 2.28
N VAL A 125 -15.04 -27.20 1.03
CA VAL A 125 -14.79 -28.01 -0.16
C VAL A 125 -13.84 -27.26 -1.10
N TYR A 126 -12.78 -27.94 -1.52
CA TYR A 126 -11.74 -27.43 -2.40
C TYR A 126 -12.29 -26.81 -3.70
N GLY A 127 -11.92 -25.56 -3.96
CA GLY A 127 -12.04 -24.90 -5.26
C GLY A 127 -13.42 -25.05 -5.92
N MET A 128 -13.42 -25.38 -7.21
CA MET A 128 -14.62 -25.50 -8.02
C MET A 128 -15.53 -26.69 -7.62
N LEU A 129 -15.03 -27.66 -6.84
CA LEU A 129 -15.90 -28.67 -6.22
C LEU A 129 -16.85 -28.04 -5.21
N GLY A 130 -16.50 -26.89 -4.64
CA GLY A 130 -17.37 -26.08 -3.77
C GLY A 130 -18.32 -25.14 -4.51
N VAL A 131 -18.30 -25.11 -5.85
CA VAL A 131 -19.06 -24.12 -6.64
C VAL A 131 -20.21 -24.75 -7.44
N GLY A 132 -21.35 -24.08 -7.53
CA GLY A 132 -22.51 -24.48 -8.35
C GLY A 132 -23.88 -24.41 -7.66
N PRO A 133 -24.92 -25.04 -8.25
CA PRO A 133 -26.27 -25.03 -7.70
C PRO A 133 -26.34 -25.57 -6.27
N GLY A 134 -26.97 -24.82 -5.37
CA GLY A 134 -27.17 -25.23 -3.97
C GLY A 134 -25.91 -25.14 -3.09
N LYS A 135 -24.82 -24.51 -3.55
CA LYS A 135 -23.55 -24.40 -2.81
C LYS A 135 -23.27 -23.02 -2.21
N ASP A 136 -24.27 -22.14 -2.14
CA ASP A 136 -24.11 -20.83 -1.52
C ASP A 136 -23.71 -20.95 -0.03
N SER A 137 -22.51 -20.52 0.30
CA SER A 137 -22.01 -20.40 1.67
C SER A 137 -22.40 -19.05 2.29
N ALA A 138 -22.26 -18.92 3.61
CA ALA A 138 -22.39 -17.61 4.27
C ALA A 138 -21.35 -16.60 3.75
N ALA A 139 -20.14 -17.07 3.43
CA ALA A 139 -19.08 -16.22 2.89
C ALA A 139 -19.38 -15.72 1.46
N SER A 140 -19.89 -16.58 0.58
CA SER A 140 -20.30 -16.16 -0.77
C SER A 140 -21.41 -15.11 -0.74
N ARG A 141 -22.38 -15.26 0.18
CA ARG A 141 -23.43 -14.25 0.41
C ARG A 141 -22.86 -12.96 0.97
N LEU A 142 -21.94 -13.02 1.94
CA LEU A 142 -21.26 -11.84 2.47
C LEU A 142 -20.53 -11.07 1.36
N ILE A 143 -19.84 -11.77 0.44
CA ILE A 143 -19.18 -11.12 -0.71
C ILE A 143 -20.21 -10.39 -1.58
N ILE A 144 -21.33 -11.05 -1.90
CA ILE A 144 -22.40 -10.45 -2.70
C ILE A 144 -22.97 -9.19 -2.02
N GLU A 145 -23.33 -9.30 -0.74
CA GLU A 145 -23.90 -8.21 0.06
C GLU A 145 -22.92 -7.03 0.20
N ALA A 146 -21.64 -7.31 0.45
CA ALA A 146 -20.60 -6.29 0.51
C ALA A 146 -20.50 -5.56 -0.83
N VAL A 147 -20.40 -6.26 -1.94
CA VAL A 147 -20.31 -5.64 -3.26
C VAL A 147 -21.57 -4.83 -3.57
N ASP A 148 -22.76 -5.32 -3.24
CA ASP A 148 -24.04 -4.66 -3.54
C ASP A 148 -24.36 -3.43 -2.68
N ARG A 149 -23.68 -3.26 -1.54
CA ARG A 149 -23.84 -2.06 -0.70
C ARG A 149 -23.69 -0.79 -1.55
N PRO A 150 -24.54 0.25 -1.37
CA PRO A 150 -24.43 1.52 -2.09
C PRO A 150 -23.25 2.35 -1.57
N ASP A 151 -22.05 1.82 -1.76
CA ASP A 151 -20.78 2.41 -1.42
C ASP A 151 -19.95 2.48 -2.71
N PRO A 152 -19.51 3.68 -3.13
CA PRO A 152 -18.78 3.84 -4.39
C PRO A 152 -17.39 3.19 -4.38
N ARG A 153 -16.87 2.85 -3.20
CA ARG A 153 -15.53 2.26 -3.08
C ARG A 153 -15.52 0.80 -3.55
N PRO A 154 -14.41 0.38 -4.20
CA PRO A 154 -14.14 -1.03 -4.45
C PRO A 154 -14.32 -1.92 -3.23
N VAL A 155 -14.61 -3.21 -3.47
CA VAL A 155 -14.31 -4.26 -2.50
C VAL A 155 -13.07 -5.01 -2.97
N TRP A 156 -12.04 -4.99 -2.14
CA TRP A 156 -10.83 -5.80 -2.32
C TRP A 156 -11.03 -7.19 -1.73
N ILE A 157 -10.69 -8.23 -2.49
CA ILE A 157 -10.64 -9.61 -2.03
C ILE A 157 -9.17 -10.05 -2.02
N ALA A 158 -8.59 -10.22 -0.84
CA ALA A 158 -7.29 -10.86 -0.69
C ALA A 158 -7.47 -12.36 -0.51
N ILE A 159 -6.89 -13.14 -1.41
CA ILE A 159 -6.99 -14.60 -1.44
C ILE A 159 -5.64 -15.15 -1.02
N TRP A 160 -5.55 -15.51 0.25
CA TRP A 160 -4.38 -16.12 0.88
C TRP A 160 -4.38 -17.61 0.55
N GLY A 161 -5.54 -18.26 0.67
CA GLY A 161 -5.76 -19.66 0.27
C GLY A 161 -6.45 -19.83 -1.07
N GLY A 162 -7.61 -20.50 -1.06
CA GLY A 162 -8.44 -20.74 -2.24
C GLY A 162 -9.54 -19.69 -2.48
N ALA A 163 -10.03 -19.63 -3.71
CA ALA A 163 -11.01 -18.66 -4.19
C ALA A 163 -12.45 -19.19 -4.24
N ALA A 164 -12.72 -20.38 -3.70
CA ALA A 164 -14.02 -21.07 -3.82
C ALA A 164 -15.24 -20.18 -3.50
N ASP A 165 -15.20 -19.42 -2.40
CA ASP A 165 -16.33 -18.56 -2.00
C ASP A 165 -16.52 -17.34 -2.92
N LEU A 166 -15.43 -16.78 -3.46
CA LEU A 166 -15.51 -15.73 -4.50
C LEU A 166 -16.08 -16.31 -5.79
N ALA A 167 -15.62 -17.49 -6.21
CA ALA A 167 -16.13 -18.16 -7.39
C ALA A 167 -17.62 -18.52 -7.25
N GLN A 168 -18.05 -18.97 -6.07
CA GLN A 168 -19.47 -19.19 -5.78
C GLN A 168 -20.28 -17.88 -5.85
N ALA A 169 -19.77 -16.78 -5.29
CA ALA A 169 -20.43 -15.48 -5.38
C ALA A 169 -20.61 -15.02 -6.84
N LEU A 170 -19.55 -15.12 -7.64
CA LEU A 170 -19.57 -14.81 -9.07
C LEU A 170 -20.51 -15.73 -9.86
N TRP A 171 -20.51 -17.03 -9.55
CA TRP A 171 -21.41 -18.01 -10.15
C TRP A 171 -22.87 -17.67 -9.88
N THR A 172 -23.22 -17.39 -8.62
CA THR A 172 -24.59 -17.06 -8.20
C THR A 172 -25.07 -15.76 -8.85
N VAL A 173 -24.27 -14.70 -8.86
CA VAL A 173 -24.62 -13.44 -9.53
C VAL A 173 -24.83 -13.66 -11.02
N ARG A 174 -23.95 -14.41 -11.70
CA ARG A 174 -24.11 -14.74 -13.12
C ARG A 174 -25.36 -15.56 -13.42
N ALA A 175 -25.74 -16.48 -12.53
CA ALA A 175 -26.90 -17.34 -12.70
C ALA A 175 -28.24 -16.63 -12.41
N THR A 176 -28.23 -15.57 -11.61
CA THR A 176 -29.46 -14.94 -11.08
C THR A 176 -29.72 -13.52 -11.57
N ARG A 177 -28.73 -12.85 -12.17
CA ARG A 177 -28.84 -11.45 -12.62
C ARG A 177 -28.71 -11.30 -14.12
N THR A 178 -29.12 -10.14 -14.63
CA THR A 178 -28.91 -9.77 -16.03
C THR A 178 -27.42 -9.52 -16.31
N PRO A 179 -26.98 -9.60 -17.59
CA PRO A 179 -25.59 -9.30 -17.95
C PRO A 179 -25.11 -7.92 -17.48
N ALA A 180 -25.96 -6.88 -17.59
CA ALA A 180 -25.60 -5.53 -17.15
C ALA A 180 -25.44 -5.41 -15.63
N GLU A 181 -26.22 -6.16 -14.85
CA GLU A 181 -26.07 -6.22 -13.39
C GLU A 181 -24.81 -6.99 -12.99
N LEU A 182 -24.50 -8.07 -13.70
CA LEU A 182 -23.26 -8.80 -13.52
C LEU A 182 -22.03 -7.92 -13.82
N ASP A 183 -22.05 -7.18 -14.93
CA ASP A 183 -20.95 -6.25 -15.29
C ASP A 183 -20.75 -5.19 -14.20
N ARG A 184 -21.84 -4.61 -13.68
CA ARG A 184 -21.78 -3.66 -12.55
C ARG A 184 -21.26 -4.30 -11.25
N PHE A 185 -21.56 -5.56 -11.01
CA PHE A 185 -21.05 -6.31 -9.86
C PHE A 185 -19.54 -6.53 -9.99
N VAL A 186 -19.10 -7.07 -11.15
CA VAL A 186 -17.69 -7.34 -11.45
C VAL A 186 -16.84 -6.06 -11.41
N ALA A 187 -17.35 -4.94 -11.94
CA ALA A 187 -16.66 -3.65 -11.93
C ALA A 187 -16.38 -3.09 -10.52
N LYS A 188 -17.09 -3.58 -9.49
CA LYS A 188 -16.86 -3.19 -8.08
C LYS A 188 -15.83 -4.06 -7.36
N LEU A 189 -15.42 -5.19 -7.93
CA LEU A 189 -14.46 -6.12 -7.33
C LEU A 189 -13.03 -5.85 -7.77
N ARG A 190 -12.11 -5.88 -6.81
CA ARG A 190 -10.66 -5.89 -7.02
C ARG A 190 -10.12 -7.14 -6.29
N VAL A 191 -9.34 -7.98 -6.95
CA VAL A 191 -8.85 -9.23 -6.36
C VAL A 191 -7.33 -9.24 -6.33
N TYR A 192 -6.75 -9.74 -5.26
CA TYR A 192 -5.32 -10.07 -5.16
C TYR A 192 -5.21 -11.51 -4.67
N SER A 193 -4.66 -12.42 -5.49
CA SER A 193 -4.46 -13.82 -5.12
C SER A 193 -2.98 -14.19 -4.99
N ILE A 194 -2.63 -14.85 -3.90
CA ILE A 194 -1.29 -15.38 -3.64
C ILE A 194 -1.12 -16.69 -4.41
N SER A 195 -0.57 -16.60 -5.62
CA SER A 195 -0.23 -17.72 -6.53
C SER A 195 -1.34 -18.74 -6.84
N ASP A 196 -2.63 -18.39 -6.64
CA ASP A 196 -3.81 -19.22 -6.88
C ASP A 196 -3.72 -20.65 -6.32
N GLN A 197 -4.16 -20.82 -5.07
CA GLN A 197 -4.03 -22.10 -4.39
C GLN A 197 -5.16 -23.10 -4.67
N ASP A 198 -6.05 -22.81 -5.62
CA ASP A 198 -7.07 -23.74 -6.11
C ASP A 198 -7.40 -23.50 -7.60
N ASP A 199 -8.37 -24.24 -8.12
CA ASP A 199 -8.84 -24.09 -9.51
C ASP A 199 -9.93 -23.00 -9.67
N ALA A 200 -10.42 -22.40 -8.58
CA ALA A 200 -11.48 -21.41 -8.60
C ALA A 200 -10.99 -20.02 -9.02
N GLY A 201 -9.76 -19.64 -8.65
CA GLY A 201 -9.11 -18.41 -9.12
C GLY A 201 -8.93 -18.38 -10.65
N PRO A 202 -8.27 -19.40 -11.25
CA PRO A 202 -8.17 -19.56 -12.69
C PRO A 202 -9.55 -19.61 -13.39
N TRP A 203 -10.54 -20.30 -12.82
CA TRP A 203 -11.90 -20.30 -13.35
C TRP A 203 -12.50 -18.88 -13.38
N ALA A 204 -12.39 -18.13 -12.28
CA ALA A 204 -12.93 -16.77 -12.20
C ALA A 204 -12.31 -15.87 -13.27
N ARG A 205 -10.98 -15.91 -13.46
CA ARG A 205 -10.33 -15.11 -14.51
C ARG A 205 -10.71 -15.54 -15.92
N ALA A 206 -10.97 -16.82 -16.16
CA ALA A 206 -11.40 -17.31 -17.48
C ALA A 206 -12.82 -16.87 -17.84
N TYR A 207 -13.74 -16.84 -16.87
CA TYR A 207 -15.15 -16.51 -17.10
C TYR A 207 -15.52 -15.04 -16.86
N PHE A 208 -14.69 -14.30 -16.13
CA PHE A 208 -14.84 -12.87 -15.88
C PHE A 208 -13.54 -12.13 -16.26
N PRO A 209 -13.13 -12.15 -17.54
CA PRO A 209 -11.81 -11.70 -17.97
C PRO A 209 -11.52 -10.22 -17.73
N LYS A 210 -12.56 -9.40 -17.51
CA LYS A 210 -12.44 -7.97 -17.17
C LYS A 210 -12.34 -7.68 -15.67
N LEU A 211 -12.48 -8.69 -14.81
CA LEU A 211 -12.34 -8.54 -13.36
C LEU A 211 -10.91 -8.10 -13.03
N PHE A 212 -10.78 -6.99 -12.31
CA PHE A 212 -9.49 -6.51 -11.81
C PHE A 212 -8.87 -7.57 -10.90
N TRP A 213 -7.74 -8.14 -11.32
CA TRP A 213 -7.12 -9.27 -10.63
C TRP A 213 -5.60 -9.13 -10.62
N VAL A 214 -4.99 -9.10 -9.45
CA VAL A 214 -3.54 -9.15 -9.23
C VAL A 214 -3.16 -10.59 -8.89
N ALA A 215 -2.30 -11.21 -9.70
CA ALA A 215 -1.79 -12.55 -9.45
C ALA A 215 -0.42 -12.77 -10.07
N ASN A 216 0.43 -13.55 -9.41
CA ASN A 216 1.62 -14.08 -10.05
C ASN A 216 1.26 -15.32 -10.87
N VAL A 217 1.32 -15.23 -12.20
CA VAL A 217 1.09 -16.37 -13.10
C VAL A 217 2.40 -17.07 -13.41
N HIS A 218 2.61 -18.23 -12.80
CA HIS A 218 3.74 -19.12 -13.04
C HIS A 218 3.30 -20.58 -12.90
N GLY A 219 4.17 -21.55 -13.24
CA GLY A 219 3.90 -22.94 -12.90
C GLY A 219 3.67 -23.07 -11.39
N PHE A 220 2.61 -23.75 -10.96
CA PHE A 220 2.03 -23.64 -9.60
C PHE A 220 3.07 -23.57 -8.46
N THR A 221 3.99 -24.54 -8.36
CA THR A 221 4.99 -24.59 -7.28
C THR A 221 6.26 -23.76 -7.53
N ARG A 222 6.29 -22.91 -8.56
CA ARG A 222 7.45 -22.06 -8.91
C ARG A 222 7.41 -20.72 -8.17
N TYR A 223 7.17 -20.74 -6.86
CA TYR A 223 7.04 -19.54 -6.01
C TYR A 223 8.26 -18.61 -6.03
N ARG A 224 9.45 -19.11 -6.41
CA ARG A 224 10.64 -18.26 -6.64
C ARG A 224 10.47 -17.23 -7.77
N LEU A 225 9.43 -17.34 -8.60
CA LEU A 225 9.08 -16.35 -9.62
C LEU A 225 8.01 -15.37 -9.11
N ALA A 226 7.48 -15.57 -7.90
CA ALA A 226 6.39 -14.79 -7.38
C ALA A 226 6.88 -13.55 -6.63
N THR A 227 6.23 -12.42 -6.92
CA THR A 227 6.46 -11.13 -6.28
C THR A 227 6.34 -11.21 -4.76
N TRP A 228 5.32 -11.90 -4.26
CA TRP A 228 4.98 -11.93 -2.83
C TRP A 228 6.13 -12.48 -1.96
N THR A 229 6.98 -13.39 -2.49
CA THR A 229 8.15 -13.90 -1.74
C THR A 229 9.16 -12.82 -1.36
N GLY A 230 9.07 -11.61 -1.94
CA GLY A 230 9.87 -10.46 -1.53
C GLY A 230 9.55 -9.95 -0.12
N ILE A 231 8.43 -10.35 0.48
CA ILE A 231 8.13 -10.05 1.90
C ILE A 231 9.05 -10.82 2.85
N SER A 232 9.50 -12.02 2.46
CA SER A 232 10.17 -13.00 3.31
C SER A 232 11.70 -13.02 3.15
N ALA A 233 12.39 -13.84 3.96
CA ALA A 233 13.76 -14.29 3.69
C ALA A 233 13.76 -15.47 2.69
N PRO A 234 14.85 -15.81 1.98
CA PRO A 234 15.91 -15.04 1.33
C PRO A 234 15.55 -14.67 -0.12
N ALA A 235 15.56 -13.37 -0.45
CA ALA A 235 15.49 -12.86 -1.81
C ALA A 235 16.84 -12.25 -2.20
N LEU A 236 17.24 -12.39 -3.46
CA LEU A 236 18.50 -11.82 -3.96
C LEU A 236 18.52 -10.29 -3.73
N GLY A 237 19.59 -9.81 -3.08
CA GLY A 237 19.80 -8.39 -2.75
C GLY A 237 19.07 -7.88 -1.50
N ALA A 238 18.12 -8.62 -0.94
CA ALA A 238 17.33 -8.13 0.19
C ALA A 238 18.08 -8.26 1.53
N ASP A 239 17.95 -7.25 2.40
CA ASP A 239 18.45 -7.33 3.78
C ASP A 239 17.67 -8.41 4.58
N PRO A 240 18.33 -9.45 5.11
CA PRO A 240 17.66 -10.52 5.85
C PRO A 240 17.34 -10.16 7.30
N GLU A 241 17.94 -9.11 7.87
CA GLU A 241 17.84 -8.81 9.30
C GLU A 241 16.39 -8.54 9.76
N PRO A 242 15.61 -7.68 9.06
CA PRO A 242 14.27 -7.31 9.50
C PRO A 242 13.23 -8.43 9.37
N VAL A 243 13.60 -9.58 8.81
CA VAL A 243 12.75 -10.76 8.64
C VAL A 243 13.34 -11.98 9.36
N SER A 244 14.40 -11.78 10.14
CA SER A 244 15.03 -12.83 10.94
C SER A 244 14.15 -13.19 12.14
N LYS A 245 14.24 -14.45 12.59
CA LYS A 245 13.54 -14.89 13.81
C LYS A 245 13.93 -14.06 15.03
N ALA A 246 15.18 -13.59 15.11
CA ALA A 246 15.64 -12.73 16.21
C ALA A 246 14.96 -11.36 16.18
N TRP A 247 14.91 -10.71 15.01
CA TRP A 247 14.22 -9.44 14.85
C TRP A 247 12.72 -9.58 15.13
N LEU A 248 12.07 -10.61 14.58
CA LEU A 248 10.65 -10.88 14.82
C LEU A 248 10.37 -11.15 16.30
N SER A 249 11.24 -11.91 16.97
CA SER A 249 11.09 -12.20 18.39
C SER A 249 11.12 -10.92 19.23
N ALA A 250 12.06 -10.03 18.95
CA ALA A 250 12.25 -8.79 19.71
C ALA A 250 11.18 -7.73 19.40
N ASN A 251 10.81 -7.58 18.14
CA ASN A 251 9.99 -6.47 17.67
C ASN A 251 8.51 -6.80 17.56
N ILE A 252 8.16 -8.08 17.36
CA ILE A 252 6.78 -8.53 17.12
C ILE A 252 6.32 -9.47 18.24
N VAL A 253 6.95 -10.64 18.37
CA VAL A 253 6.45 -11.72 19.27
C VAL A 253 6.45 -11.30 20.73
N ALA A 254 7.47 -10.55 21.18
CA ALA A 254 7.54 -10.05 22.55
C ALA A 254 6.51 -8.95 22.89
N LYS A 255 5.68 -8.50 21.94
CA LYS A 255 4.76 -7.36 22.11
C LYS A 255 3.36 -7.81 22.52
N GLY A 256 3.21 -8.16 23.80
CA GLY A 256 1.91 -8.35 24.44
C GLY A 256 1.05 -9.45 23.80
N PRO A 257 -0.28 -9.38 23.98
CA PRO A 257 -1.20 -10.43 23.52
C PRO A 257 -1.16 -10.66 22.00
N LEU A 258 -1.15 -9.59 21.20
CA LEU A 258 -1.03 -9.71 19.74
C LEU A 258 0.29 -10.38 19.34
N GLY A 259 1.41 -9.96 19.94
CA GLY A 259 2.73 -10.55 19.68
C GLY A 259 2.77 -12.03 20.03
N ALA A 260 2.19 -12.42 21.18
CA ALA A 260 2.11 -13.82 21.60
C ALA A 260 1.26 -14.70 20.64
N SER A 261 0.35 -14.09 19.87
CA SER A 261 -0.45 -14.78 18.85
C SER A 261 0.22 -14.86 17.47
N TYR A 262 1.40 -14.25 17.30
CA TYR A 262 2.23 -14.33 16.10
C TYR A 262 3.18 -15.53 16.21
N PRO A 263 2.99 -16.63 15.45
CA PRO A 263 3.93 -17.74 15.44
C PRO A 263 5.23 -17.35 14.74
N LEU A 264 6.36 -17.96 15.13
CA LEU A 264 7.61 -17.75 14.38
C LEU A 264 7.57 -18.52 13.04
N PRO A 265 8.18 -17.96 11.97
CA PRO A 265 8.17 -18.59 10.65
C PRO A 265 8.70 -20.03 10.65
N ALA A 266 7.92 -20.95 10.08
CA ALA A 266 8.33 -22.33 9.82
C ALA A 266 9.02 -22.48 8.45
N TYR A 267 8.49 -21.80 7.43
CA TYR A 267 8.98 -21.82 6.06
C TYR A 267 9.34 -20.41 5.60
N ILE A 268 8.36 -19.69 5.05
CA ILE A 268 8.42 -18.27 4.72
C ILE A 268 7.73 -17.46 5.81
N MET A 269 8.11 -16.18 5.92
CA MET A 269 7.43 -15.21 6.78
C MET A 269 6.34 -14.53 5.98
N GLU A 270 5.10 -14.54 6.48
CA GLU A 270 3.99 -13.72 5.99
C GLU A 270 3.80 -13.70 4.45
N GLY A 271 3.72 -14.88 3.81
CA GLY A 271 3.58 -14.99 2.36
C GLY A 271 2.41 -14.18 1.78
N ASP A 272 1.34 -14.03 2.56
CA ASP A 272 0.09 -13.40 2.14
C ASP A 272 0.01 -11.90 2.36
N THR A 273 0.84 -11.36 3.25
CA THR A 273 0.84 -9.95 3.63
C THR A 273 0.88 -8.97 2.44
N PRO A 274 1.65 -9.21 1.35
CA PRO A 274 1.67 -8.33 0.18
C PRO A 274 0.29 -8.04 -0.42
N SER A 275 -0.68 -8.94 -0.27
CA SER A 275 -2.05 -8.79 -0.80
C SER A 275 -2.83 -7.60 -0.25
N PHE A 276 -2.46 -7.08 0.93
CA PHE A 276 -3.12 -5.92 1.54
C PHE A 276 -2.17 -4.74 1.80
N LEU A 277 -0.85 -4.88 1.63
CA LEU A 277 0.10 -3.80 1.93
C LEU A 277 -0.11 -2.55 1.06
N ASN A 278 -0.57 -2.71 -0.19
CA ASN A 278 -0.91 -1.59 -1.06
C ASN A 278 -2.24 -0.90 -0.69
N LEU A 279 -3.00 -1.43 0.27
CA LEU A 279 -4.20 -0.79 0.82
C LEU A 279 -3.86 0.15 2.00
N ILE A 280 -2.64 0.09 2.52
CA ILE A 280 -2.19 0.96 3.60
C ILE A 280 -1.91 2.35 3.03
N SER A 281 -2.60 3.35 3.56
CA SER A 281 -2.52 4.73 3.11
C SER A 281 -1.24 5.44 3.61
N ASN A 282 -0.09 5.05 3.06
CA ASN A 282 1.23 5.62 3.37
C ASN A 282 1.73 6.64 2.33
N GLY A 283 0.95 6.89 1.27
CA GLY A 283 1.23 7.82 0.17
C GLY A 283 2.15 7.31 -0.95
N LEU A 284 2.57 6.03 -0.88
CA LEU A 284 3.42 5.41 -1.90
C LEU A 284 2.62 4.82 -3.06
N SER A 285 1.53 4.14 -2.71
CA SER A 285 0.73 3.31 -3.61
C SER A 285 -0.65 3.91 -3.85
N VAL A 286 -1.20 3.63 -5.03
CA VAL A 286 -2.61 3.79 -5.32
C VAL A 286 -3.13 2.38 -5.60
N PRO A 287 -4.04 1.82 -4.78
CA PRO A 287 -4.44 0.41 -4.90
C PRO A 287 -4.86 0.00 -6.31
N GLU A 288 -5.60 0.86 -7.02
CA GLU A 288 -6.11 0.60 -8.37
C GLU A 288 -5.07 0.84 -9.48
N ARG A 289 -3.81 1.13 -9.12
CA ARG A 289 -2.65 1.22 -10.03
C ARG A 289 -1.52 0.27 -9.60
N PRO A 290 -1.69 -1.05 -9.80
CA PRO A 290 -0.64 -2.03 -9.47
C PRO A 290 0.68 -1.77 -10.20
N ASP A 291 0.63 -1.12 -11.37
CA ASP A 291 1.77 -0.70 -12.18
C ASP A 291 2.62 0.40 -11.55
N TRP A 292 2.08 1.13 -10.57
CA TRP A 292 2.83 2.19 -9.88
C TRP A 292 3.77 1.65 -8.80
N GLY A 293 3.50 0.46 -8.30
CA GLY A 293 4.28 -0.16 -7.24
C GLY A 293 3.99 0.42 -5.85
N GLY A 294 4.28 -0.38 -4.85
CA GLY A 294 4.13 -0.05 -3.44
C GLY A 294 4.65 -1.16 -2.54
N TRP A 295 4.29 -1.12 -1.26
CA TRP A 295 4.72 -2.13 -0.29
C TRP A 295 4.25 -3.56 -0.64
N GLY A 296 3.13 -3.71 -1.35
CA GLY A 296 2.61 -4.99 -1.84
C GLY A 296 3.16 -5.44 -3.20
N GLY A 297 4.14 -4.73 -3.75
CA GLY A 297 4.77 -5.01 -5.04
C GLY A 297 4.25 -4.15 -6.20
N ARG A 298 4.83 -4.40 -7.38
CA ARG A 298 4.45 -3.79 -8.68
C ARG A 298 4.04 -4.88 -9.66
N TYR A 299 3.03 -4.59 -10.48
CA TYR A 299 2.45 -5.53 -11.44
C TYR A 299 2.11 -4.83 -12.74
N GLU A 300 2.32 -5.50 -13.87
CA GLU A 300 1.94 -4.96 -15.18
C GLU A 300 0.72 -5.68 -15.71
N ARG A 301 -0.11 -4.93 -16.43
CA ARG A 301 -1.30 -5.48 -17.07
C ARG A 301 -0.88 -6.41 -18.20
N LEU A 302 -1.44 -7.61 -18.25
CA LEU A 302 -1.08 -8.59 -19.29
C LEU A 302 -1.44 -8.09 -20.70
N THR A 303 -2.58 -7.41 -20.83
CA THR A 303 -3.07 -6.76 -22.05
C THR A 303 -4.22 -5.80 -21.70
N ASP A 304 -4.50 -4.82 -22.56
CA ASP A 304 -5.55 -3.82 -22.36
C ASP A 304 -6.98 -4.39 -22.33
N ASP A 305 -7.17 -5.62 -22.83
CA ASP A 305 -8.47 -6.29 -22.88
C ASP A 305 -8.78 -7.12 -21.62
N LEU A 306 -7.78 -7.42 -20.78
CA LEU A 306 -7.92 -8.26 -19.60
C LEU A 306 -7.76 -7.47 -18.30
N GLY A 307 -8.45 -7.85 -17.25
CA GLY A 307 -8.30 -7.27 -15.91
C GLY A 307 -7.11 -7.81 -15.11
N LEU A 308 -6.31 -8.72 -15.70
CA LEU A 308 -5.18 -9.37 -15.05
C LEU A 308 -3.92 -8.48 -15.03
N TRP A 309 -3.45 -8.21 -13.82
CA TRP A 309 -2.15 -7.64 -13.49
C TRP A 309 -1.23 -8.76 -13.00
N THR A 310 -0.08 -8.92 -13.63
CA THR A 310 0.83 -10.03 -13.38
C THR A 310 2.26 -9.57 -13.17
N THR A 311 3.11 -10.54 -12.83
CA THR A 311 4.51 -10.38 -12.44
C THR A 311 5.28 -9.45 -13.40
N THR A 312 5.90 -8.42 -12.83
CA THR A 312 6.96 -7.61 -13.45
C THR A 312 8.15 -7.56 -12.47
N ALA A 313 9.21 -6.83 -12.80
CA ALA A 313 10.42 -6.74 -11.99
C ALA A 313 10.88 -5.30 -11.79
N ASP A 314 11.48 -5.03 -10.65
CA ASP A 314 12.22 -3.79 -10.40
C ASP A 314 13.71 -4.07 -10.37
N THR A 315 14.51 -3.06 -10.71
CA THR A 315 15.97 -3.13 -10.68
C THR A 315 16.47 -2.28 -9.52
N VAL A 316 16.96 -2.95 -8.47
CA VAL A 316 17.31 -2.30 -7.20
C VAL A 316 18.70 -2.73 -6.77
N VAL A 317 19.50 -1.80 -6.27
CA VAL A 317 20.79 -2.11 -5.63
C VAL A 317 20.51 -2.71 -4.26
N GLY A 318 20.94 -3.96 -4.06
CA GLY A 318 20.72 -4.71 -2.84
C GLY A 318 21.67 -4.32 -1.70
N ALA A 319 21.44 -4.91 -0.52
CA ALA A 319 22.32 -4.79 0.64
C ALA A 319 23.73 -5.37 0.40
N ASP A 320 23.88 -6.21 -0.62
CA ASP A 320 25.16 -6.73 -1.10
C ASP A 320 25.90 -5.77 -2.05
N GLY A 321 25.31 -4.61 -2.35
CA GLY A 321 25.86 -3.61 -3.28
C GLY A 321 25.71 -3.95 -4.75
N ALA A 322 25.10 -5.10 -5.09
CA ALA A 322 24.87 -5.51 -6.47
C ALA A 322 23.48 -5.07 -6.97
N SER A 323 23.34 -4.90 -8.28
CA SER A 323 22.05 -4.61 -8.91
C SER A 323 21.27 -5.89 -9.16
N HIS A 324 20.03 -5.96 -8.67
CA HIS A 324 19.14 -7.12 -8.81
C HIS A 324 17.88 -6.71 -9.55
N SER A 325 17.58 -7.40 -10.66
CA SER A 325 16.32 -7.23 -11.40
C SER A 325 15.43 -8.43 -11.17
N THR A 326 14.48 -8.31 -10.23
CA THR A 326 13.64 -9.44 -9.80
C THR A 326 12.21 -8.99 -9.46
N PRO A 327 11.21 -9.89 -9.57
CA PRO A 327 9.87 -9.60 -9.06
C PRO A 327 9.83 -9.27 -7.57
N GLN A 328 10.64 -9.95 -6.78
CA GLN A 328 10.74 -9.75 -5.34
C GLN A 328 11.26 -8.35 -4.99
N ALA A 329 12.12 -7.77 -5.83
CA ALA A 329 12.65 -6.42 -5.62
C ALA A 329 11.57 -5.35 -5.62
N THR A 330 10.42 -5.61 -6.28
CA THR A 330 9.26 -4.71 -6.22
C THR A 330 8.66 -4.61 -4.81
N VAL A 331 8.94 -5.58 -3.92
CA VAL A 331 8.50 -5.62 -2.51
C VAL A 331 9.66 -5.29 -1.58
N TRP A 332 10.76 -6.05 -1.62
CA TRP A 332 11.80 -5.95 -0.59
C TRP A 332 12.55 -4.62 -0.57
N ARG A 333 12.50 -3.85 -1.67
CA ARG A 333 13.03 -2.47 -1.70
C ARG A 333 12.40 -1.56 -0.63
N TRP A 334 11.21 -1.92 -0.13
CA TRP A 334 10.48 -1.19 0.90
C TRP A 334 10.56 -1.85 2.29
N ARG A 335 11.35 -2.91 2.45
CA ARG A 335 11.33 -3.80 3.62
C ARG A 335 11.57 -3.10 4.95
N ALA A 336 12.59 -2.26 5.01
CA ALA A 336 12.87 -1.52 6.23
C ALA A 336 11.66 -0.67 6.66
N ALA A 337 10.98 -0.02 5.71
CA ALA A 337 9.84 0.84 6.00
C ALA A 337 8.62 0.05 6.50
N PHE A 338 8.21 -1.02 5.82
CA PHE A 338 7.04 -1.79 6.26
C PHE A 338 7.30 -2.63 7.52
N GLN A 339 8.56 -3.04 7.78
CA GLN A 339 8.91 -3.72 9.04
C GLN A 339 8.94 -2.76 10.22
N ASN A 340 9.50 -1.56 10.05
CA ASN A 340 9.44 -0.54 11.09
C ASN A 340 8.01 -0.11 11.40
N ASP A 341 7.17 0.04 10.37
CA ASP A 341 5.75 0.40 10.56
C ASP A 341 5.00 -0.70 11.34
N PHE A 342 5.23 -1.98 11.02
CA PHE A 342 4.66 -3.08 11.79
C PHE A 342 5.18 -3.10 13.24
N ALA A 343 6.49 -2.94 13.46
CA ALA A 343 7.06 -2.90 14.81
C ALA A 343 6.51 -1.73 15.65
N ALA A 344 6.31 -0.55 15.05
CA ALA A 344 5.68 0.58 15.74
C ALA A 344 4.23 0.28 16.12
N ARG A 345 3.44 -0.34 15.24
CA ARG A 345 2.05 -0.71 15.56
C ARG A 345 1.95 -1.83 16.59
N MET A 346 2.92 -2.75 16.60
CA MET A 346 3.06 -3.70 17.70
C MET A 346 3.41 -2.99 19.02
N ALA A 347 4.21 -1.93 19.00
CA ALA A 347 4.43 -1.08 20.17
C ALA A 347 3.14 -0.36 20.61
N TRP A 348 2.35 0.19 19.68
CA TRP A 348 1.03 0.78 19.98
C TRP A 348 0.11 -0.20 20.71
N SER A 349 0.22 -1.50 20.42
CA SER A 349 -0.61 -2.53 21.05
C SER A 349 -0.34 -2.74 22.55
N VAL A 350 0.80 -2.24 23.05
CA VAL A 350 1.25 -2.40 24.45
C VAL A 350 1.51 -1.06 25.16
N SER A 351 1.42 0.06 24.46
CA SER A 351 1.67 1.40 25.00
C SER A 351 0.37 2.07 25.47
N PRO A 352 0.19 2.32 26.79
CA PRO A 352 -1.02 2.95 27.32
C PRO A 352 -0.98 4.49 27.22
N ARG A 353 0.02 5.07 26.55
CA ARG A 353 0.16 6.51 26.34
C ARG A 353 0.65 6.76 24.93
N TYR A 354 0.09 7.80 24.29
CA TYR A 354 0.49 8.22 22.95
C TYR A 354 2.02 8.43 22.87
N ALA A 355 2.59 9.21 23.80
CA ALA A 355 4.02 9.54 23.81
C ALA A 355 5.00 8.37 24.04
N ASP A 356 4.52 7.15 24.31
CA ASP A 356 5.37 5.96 24.53
C ASP A 356 5.64 5.16 23.25
N ALA A 357 5.14 5.62 22.11
CA ALA A 357 5.44 5.00 20.82
C ALA A 357 5.53 6.06 19.71
N ASN A 358 6.29 5.74 18.67
CA ASN A 358 6.46 6.62 17.51
C ASN A 358 5.22 6.62 16.59
N HIS A 359 4.95 7.74 15.91
CA HIS A 359 3.92 7.87 14.88
C HIS A 359 4.49 8.49 13.62
N ALA A 360 3.90 8.12 12.49
CA ALA A 360 4.49 8.45 11.22
C ALA A 360 4.30 9.93 10.85
N PRO A 361 5.28 10.53 10.15
CA PRO A 361 5.21 11.94 9.79
C PRO A 361 4.10 12.23 8.77
N THR A 362 3.61 13.47 8.80
CA THR A 362 2.68 14.00 7.80
C THR A 362 3.46 14.73 6.70
N ILE A 363 3.14 14.43 5.44
CA ILE A 363 3.89 14.97 4.30
C ILE A 363 3.05 15.96 3.51
N VAL A 364 3.65 17.12 3.25
CA VAL A 364 3.14 18.12 2.32
C VAL A 364 3.99 18.09 1.07
N MET A 365 3.39 18.10 -0.11
CA MET A 365 4.09 18.25 -1.40
C MET A 365 3.46 19.39 -2.19
N ASN A 366 4.27 20.39 -2.57
CA ASN A 366 3.83 21.59 -3.28
C ASN A 366 2.61 22.27 -2.62
N GLY A 367 2.63 22.37 -1.29
CA GLY A 367 1.55 22.96 -0.49
C GLY A 367 0.29 22.09 -0.36
N LYS A 368 0.26 20.88 -0.95
CA LYS A 368 -0.85 19.93 -0.81
C LYS A 368 -0.51 18.92 0.30
N ASP A 369 -1.35 18.83 1.32
CA ASP A 369 -1.29 17.74 2.30
C ASP A 369 -1.95 16.47 1.75
N GLY A 370 -2.20 15.48 2.61
CA GLY A 370 -2.83 14.21 2.23
C GLY A 370 -1.84 13.16 1.73
N VAL A 371 -2.39 12.06 1.21
CA VAL A 371 -1.62 10.90 0.72
C VAL A 371 -1.77 10.72 -0.78
N ALA A 372 -2.75 11.38 -1.40
CA ALA A 372 -2.94 11.32 -2.84
C ALA A 372 -1.70 11.84 -3.61
N PRO A 373 -1.44 11.27 -4.80
CA PRO A 373 -0.42 11.79 -5.69
C PRO A 373 -0.65 13.25 -6.07
N VAL A 374 0.43 13.97 -6.31
CA VAL A 374 0.38 15.33 -6.87
C VAL A 374 0.53 15.23 -8.38
N GLU A 375 -0.58 15.44 -9.08
CA GLU A 375 -0.62 15.51 -10.54
C GLU A 375 -0.05 16.84 -11.04
N ILE A 376 0.85 16.76 -12.03
CA ILE A 376 1.56 17.88 -12.64
C ILE A 376 1.60 17.68 -14.16
N THR A 377 1.37 18.73 -14.93
CA THR A 377 1.66 18.74 -16.37
C THR A 377 3.06 19.27 -16.60
N GLY A 378 3.88 18.53 -17.32
CA GLY A 378 5.26 18.89 -17.63
C GLY A 378 5.52 19.05 -19.12
N CYS A 379 6.67 19.64 -19.45
CA CYS A 379 7.23 19.69 -20.80
C CYS A 379 8.68 19.22 -20.77
N ALA A 380 9.11 18.53 -21.83
CA ALA A 380 10.50 18.14 -22.00
C ALA A 380 11.44 19.36 -21.89
N GLY A 381 12.54 19.21 -21.16
CA GLY A 381 13.54 20.25 -20.92
C GLY A 381 13.12 21.40 -19.99
N VAL A 382 11.84 21.53 -19.61
CA VAL A 382 11.36 22.58 -18.70
C VAL A 382 11.49 22.13 -17.24
N PRO A 383 12.24 22.84 -16.38
CA PRO A 383 12.36 22.46 -14.98
C PRO A 383 11.05 22.54 -14.21
N ILE A 384 10.74 21.51 -13.42
CA ILE A 384 9.58 21.43 -12.53
C ILE A 384 10.06 21.44 -11.09
N SER A 385 9.59 22.38 -10.28
CA SER A 385 9.94 22.46 -8.86
C SER A 385 9.04 21.56 -8.02
N LEU A 386 9.64 20.77 -7.13
CA LEU A 386 8.97 19.99 -6.10
C LEU A 386 9.47 20.43 -4.72
N SER A 387 8.56 20.59 -3.77
CA SER A 387 8.84 21.06 -2.42
C SER A 387 8.07 20.24 -1.39
N ALA A 388 8.79 19.79 -0.36
CA ALA A 388 8.29 19.09 0.82
C ALA A 388 8.03 20.05 2.01
N ILE A 389 8.20 21.36 1.80
CA ILE A 389 8.04 22.38 2.85
C ILE A 389 6.63 22.28 3.44
N GLY A 390 6.57 22.24 4.77
CA GLY A 390 5.32 22.08 5.53
C GLY A 390 5.07 20.66 6.04
N SER A 391 5.88 19.68 5.64
CA SER A 391 5.92 18.34 6.25
C SER A 391 6.32 18.42 7.73
N ARG A 392 5.71 17.59 8.56
CA ARG A 392 5.81 17.66 10.03
C ARG A 392 5.73 16.28 10.66
N ASP A 393 6.49 16.11 11.72
CA ASP A 393 6.37 14.99 12.62
C ASP A 393 5.37 15.30 13.74
N THR A 394 4.54 14.32 14.13
CA THR A 394 3.55 14.50 15.20
C THR A 394 4.13 14.36 16.60
N ASP A 395 5.23 13.64 16.74
CA ASP A 395 5.93 13.37 17.99
C ASP A 395 7.06 14.38 18.24
N GLY A 396 7.36 15.21 17.23
CA GLY A 396 8.40 16.24 17.27
C GLY A 396 9.77 15.75 16.81
N ASP A 397 9.82 14.58 16.18
CA ASP A 397 11.03 13.99 15.63
C ASP A 397 11.60 14.78 14.44
N ALA A 398 12.91 14.65 14.23
CA ALA A 398 13.59 15.26 13.09
C ALA A 398 13.26 14.49 11.81
N LEU A 399 13.01 15.22 10.72
CA LEU A 399 12.67 14.64 9.42
C LEU A 399 13.86 14.61 8.46
N THR A 400 14.00 13.48 7.77
CA THR A 400 14.90 13.31 6.63
C THR A 400 14.09 13.15 5.34
N TYR A 401 14.61 13.69 4.24
CA TYR A 401 13.90 13.79 2.96
C TYR A 401 14.74 13.18 1.85
N ARG A 402 14.14 12.32 1.04
CA ARG A 402 14.76 11.68 -0.12
C ARG A 402 13.85 11.79 -1.33
N TRP A 403 14.41 12.25 -2.44
CA TRP A 403 13.74 12.32 -3.73
C TRP A 403 14.31 11.26 -4.67
N SER A 404 13.45 10.49 -5.31
CA SER A 404 13.85 9.45 -6.26
C SER A 404 12.94 9.43 -7.48
N TRP A 405 13.50 9.15 -8.64
CA TRP A 405 12.73 8.82 -9.83
C TRP A 405 12.44 7.31 -9.83
N TYR A 406 11.15 6.95 -9.79
CA TYR A 406 10.73 5.55 -9.91
C TYR A 406 10.59 5.19 -11.38
N ARG A 407 11.74 4.93 -12.01
CA ARG A 407 11.85 4.65 -13.45
C ARG A 407 10.93 3.51 -13.88
N GLU A 408 10.90 2.41 -13.15
CA GLU A 408 10.14 1.20 -13.54
C GLU A 408 8.63 1.42 -13.59
N ALA A 409 8.09 2.33 -12.75
CA ALA A 409 6.68 2.71 -12.80
C ALA A 409 6.34 3.59 -14.02
N THR A 410 7.33 4.26 -14.62
CA THR A 410 7.15 5.05 -15.86
C THR A 410 7.09 4.14 -17.10
N GLY A 411 7.76 2.98 -17.03
CA GLY A 411 7.86 1.99 -18.11
C GLY A 411 9.28 1.82 -18.66
N LEU A 412 9.48 0.75 -19.43
CA LEU A 412 10.80 0.33 -19.94
C LEU A 412 11.53 1.42 -20.73
N PHE A 413 10.75 2.20 -21.50
CA PHE A 413 11.21 3.23 -22.43
C PHE A 413 10.94 4.66 -21.91
N ALA A 414 10.97 4.80 -20.58
CA ALA A 414 10.85 6.08 -19.92
C ALA A 414 11.95 7.07 -20.38
N PRO A 415 11.61 8.35 -20.61
CA PRO A 415 12.65 9.36 -20.79
C PRO A 415 13.49 9.51 -19.55
N GLU A 416 14.75 9.88 -19.75
CA GLU A 416 15.66 10.13 -18.63
C GLU A 416 15.20 11.31 -17.79
N VAL A 417 15.28 11.17 -16.47
CA VAL A 417 14.86 12.20 -15.52
C VAL A 417 16.02 12.59 -14.63
N THR A 418 16.33 13.88 -14.60
CA THR A 418 17.39 14.42 -13.73
C THR A 418 16.78 15.20 -12.57
N LEU A 419 17.30 14.95 -11.37
CA LEU A 419 16.95 15.66 -10.14
C LEU A 419 18.10 16.62 -9.78
N SER A 420 17.79 17.87 -9.45
CA SER A 420 18.81 18.82 -8.96
C SER A 420 19.36 18.45 -7.58
N ALA A 421 18.56 17.76 -6.77
CA ALA A 421 18.94 17.22 -5.46
C ALA A 421 18.14 15.95 -5.17
N GLN A 422 18.79 14.95 -4.57
CA GLN A 422 18.13 13.72 -4.11
C GLN A 422 17.79 13.75 -2.62
N THR A 423 18.26 14.77 -1.89
CA THR A 423 18.01 14.95 -0.46
C THR A 423 17.61 16.40 -0.18
N GLY A 424 16.97 16.62 0.97
CA GLY A 424 16.48 17.94 1.39
C GLY A 424 15.03 18.21 0.99
N THR A 425 14.52 19.35 1.41
CA THR A 425 13.09 19.69 1.29
C THR A 425 12.67 20.07 -0.11
N GLU A 426 13.59 20.33 -1.04
CA GLU A 426 13.26 20.82 -2.37
C GLU A 426 14.13 20.15 -3.43
N THR A 427 13.55 19.96 -4.62
CA THR A 427 14.26 19.48 -5.80
C THR A 427 13.64 20.05 -7.07
N LYS A 428 14.40 20.05 -8.17
CA LYS A 428 13.90 20.38 -9.50
C LYS A 428 14.09 19.17 -10.41
N ILE A 429 13.05 18.88 -11.18
CA ILE A 429 13.00 17.78 -12.13
C ILE A 429 13.16 18.34 -13.53
N VAL A 430 14.05 17.74 -14.32
CA VAL A 430 14.16 18.00 -15.77
C VAL A 430 13.94 16.67 -16.49
N ILE A 431 13.01 16.68 -17.45
CA ILE A 431 12.66 15.50 -18.25
C ILE A 431 13.41 15.61 -19.57
N GLY A 432 14.27 14.64 -19.82
CA GLY A 432 15.02 14.50 -21.06
C GLY A 432 14.20 13.90 -22.18
N GLN A 433 14.90 13.59 -23.25
CA GLN A 433 14.38 12.80 -24.37
C GLN A 433 14.47 11.30 -24.01
N THR A 434 13.69 10.45 -24.69
CA THR A 434 13.82 8.98 -24.55
C THR A 434 14.92 8.47 -25.48
N VAL A 435 15.37 7.22 -25.36
CA VAL A 435 16.36 6.63 -26.29
C VAL A 435 15.63 6.04 -27.49
N GLN A 436 16.08 6.29 -28.73
CA GLN A 436 15.50 5.66 -29.91
C GLN A 436 15.77 4.16 -29.90
N ILE A 437 14.70 3.40 -30.12
CA ILE A 437 14.72 1.95 -30.31
C ILE A 437 13.81 1.65 -31.49
N ASP A 438 14.32 0.94 -32.50
CA ASP A 438 13.70 0.77 -33.82
C ASP A 438 12.30 0.12 -33.82
N GLN A 439 11.88 -0.44 -32.68
CA GLN A 439 10.58 -1.10 -32.49
C GLN A 439 9.70 -0.42 -31.43
N PHE A 440 10.06 0.78 -30.98
CA PHE A 440 9.32 1.49 -29.95
C PHE A 440 8.57 2.69 -30.52
N THR A 441 7.24 2.62 -30.47
CA THR A 441 6.37 3.79 -30.67
C THR A 441 6.12 4.42 -29.29
N PRO A 442 6.53 5.68 -29.05
CA PRO A 442 6.21 6.39 -27.83
C PRO A 442 4.70 6.38 -27.53
N PRO A 443 4.27 6.21 -26.27
CA PRO A 443 2.88 6.45 -25.91
C PRO A 443 2.53 7.92 -26.18
N SER A 444 1.25 8.21 -26.38
CA SER A 444 0.76 9.59 -26.55
C SER A 444 1.10 10.48 -25.35
N THR A 445 1.22 9.89 -24.16
CA THR A 445 1.65 10.56 -22.93
C THR A 445 2.50 9.64 -22.07
N TYR A 446 3.54 10.19 -21.45
CA TYR A 446 4.29 9.56 -20.37
C TYR A 446 3.76 10.01 -19.01
N GLN A 447 3.69 9.08 -18.06
CA GLN A 447 3.48 9.38 -16.63
C GLN A 447 4.80 9.17 -15.89
N ILE A 448 5.49 10.26 -15.59
CA ILE A 448 6.77 10.22 -14.88
C ILE A 448 6.51 10.20 -13.38
N HIS A 449 7.09 9.22 -12.69
CA HIS A 449 6.91 9.02 -11.26
C HIS A 449 8.11 9.50 -10.46
N VAL A 450 7.93 10.57 -9.68
CA VAL A 450 8.93 11.01 -8.69
C VAL A 450 8.37 10.76 -7.29
N ILE A 451 9.14 10.11 -6.43
CA ILE A 451 8.79 9.84 -5.04
C ILE A 451 9.56 10.77 -4.12
N LEU A 452 8.81 11.38 -3.21
CA LEU A 452 9.32 11.92 -1.96
C LEU A 452 9.14 10.85 -0.87
N GLU A 453 10.23 10.43 -0.27
CA GLU A 453 10.26 9.62 0.96
C GLU A 453 10.66 10.53 2.12
N VAL A 454 9.85 10.53 3.18
CA VAL A 454 10.13 11.27 4.42
C VAL A 454 10.17 10.28 5.57
N GLN A 455 11.28 10.29 6.30
CA GLN A 455 11.51 9.41 7.44
C GLN A 455 11.83 10.23 8.69
N ASP A 456 11.19 9.89 9.80
CA ASP A 456 11.45 10.50 11.11
C ASP A 456 12.73 9.95 11.78
N SER A 457 13.03 10.49 12.96
CA SER A 457 14.11 10.03 13.84
C SER A 457 13.65 9.15 15.00
N GLY A 458 12.37 8.78 15.03
CA GLY A 458 11.77 8.02 16.12
C GLY A 458 12.22 6.56 16.14
N THR A 459 11.73 5.79 17.12
CA THR A 459 12.11 4.38 17.29
C THR A 459 10.87 3.46 17.33
N PRO A 460 10.71 2.54 16.35
CA PRO A 460 11.48 2.46 15.11
C PRO A 460 11.20 3.66 14.20
N LYS A 461 12.10 3.94 13.25
CA LYS A 461 11.92 5.06 12.30
C LYS A 461 10.75 4.81 11.37
N LEU A 462 9.78 5.71 11.31
CA LEU A 462 8.64 5.57 10.42
C LEU A 462 8.83 6.38 9.14
N THR A 463 8.31 5.83 8.05
CA THR A 463 8.48 6.38 6.71
C THR A 463 7.12 6.58 6.08
N ARG A 464 6.92 7.76 5.48
CA ARG A 464 5.77 8.07 4.64
C ARG A 464 6.25 8.58 3.29
N TYR A 465 5.35 8.58 2.33
CA TYR A 465 5.68 8.91 0.96
C TYR A 465 4.70 9.93 0.37
N ARG A 466 5.15 10.61 -0.67
CA ARG A 466 4.28 11.29 -1.64
C ARG A 466 4.81 11.04 -3.04
N ARG A 467 3.90 10.88 -3.98
CA ARG A 467 4.23 10.67 -5.39
C ARG A 467 3.83 11.90 -6.20
N ALA A 468 4.76 12.44 -6.98
CA ALA A 468 4.45 13.37 -8.06
C ALA A 468 4.27 12.56 -9.35
N ILE A 469 3.15 12.79 -10.04
CA ILE A 469 2.84 12.21 -11.34
C ILE A 469 2.96 13.34 -12.35
N ILE A 470 4.02 13.30 -13.15
CA ILE A 470 4.28 14.34 -14.15
C ILE A 470 3.87 13.80 -15.51
N THR A 471 2.78 14.32 -16.05
CA THR A 471 2.28 13.96 -17.37
C THR A 471 2.98 14.81 -18.43
N VAL A 472 3.62 14.17 -19.41
CA VAL A 472 4.29 14.84 -20.54
C VAL A 472 3.84 14.22 -21.86
N PRO A 473 3.59 15.00 -22.92
CA PRO A 473 3.28 14.44 -24.24
C PRO A 473 4.43 13.57 -24.77
N GLY A 474 4.11 12.46 -25.43
CA GLY A 474 5.05 11.73 -26.27
C GLY A 474 4.83 12.06 -27.74
N ALA A 475 5.91 12.10 -28.53
CA ALA A 475 5.84 12.30 -29.97
C ALA A 475 6.84 11.37 -30.68
N ASP A 476 6.42 10.81 -31.81
CA ASP A 476 7.33 10.12 -32.72
C ASP A 476 8.19 11.14 -33.50
N HIS A 477 9.31 10.71 -34.06
CA HIS A 477 10.26 11.59 -34.75
C HIS A 477 9.65 12.37 -35.93
N GLY A 478 8.52 11.91 -36.47
CA GLY A 478 7.79 12.57 -37.55
C GLY A 478 6.95 13.78 -37.12
N ASP A 479 6.64 13.91 -35.83
CA ASP A 479 5.68 14.89 -35.30
C ASP A 479 6.40 16.06 -34.60
N LYS A 480 7.30 16.73 -35.34
CA LYS A 480 8.17 17.81 -34.85
C LYS A 480 7.44 19.10 -34.44
N ALA A 481 6.11 19.11 -34.46
CA ALA A 481 5.32 20.30 -34.15
C ALA A 481 5.21 20.60 -32.65
N ASN A 482 5.41 19.60 -31.78
CA ASN A 482 5.24 19.78 -30.33
C ASN A 482 6.59 19.85 -29.58
N SER A 483 7.08 21.06 -29.33
CA SER A 483 8.32 21.31 -28.57
C SER A 483 8.26 20.91 -27.08
N CYS A 484 7.07 20.60 -26.56
CA CYS A 484 6.86 20.11 -25.19
C CYS A 484 6.98 18.57 -25.10
N ALA A 485 6.93 17.87 -26.24
CA ALA A 485 6.89 16.42 -26.27
C ALA A 485 8.26 15.78 -26.02
N VAL A 486 8.23 14.60 -25.41
CA VAL A 486 9.34 13.67 -25.35
C VAL A 486 9.41 12.94 -26.68
N THR A 487 10.54 13.10 -27.36
CA THR A 487 10.89 12.39 -28.59
C THR A 487 12.01 11.39 -28.32
N PRO A 488 12.15 10.33 -29.12
CA PRO A 488 13.33 9.49 -29.00
C PRO A 488 14.58 10.24 -29.47
N ASN A 489 15.70 9.98 -28.82
CA ASN A 489 17.01 10.49 -29.18
C ASN A 489 17.52 9.64 -30.33
N PRO A 490 17.87 10.22 -31.49
CA PRO A 490 18.50 9.46 -32.55
C PRO A 490 19.76 8.76 -32.00
N PRO A 491 20.06 7.53 -32.46
CA PRO A 491 21.25 6.82 -32.01
C PRO A 491 22.47 7.72 -32.22
N GLY A 492 23.15 8.05 -31.11
CA GLY A 492 24.39 8.80 -31.17
C GLY A 492 25.44 7.95 -31.90
N HIS A 493 25.97 8.46 -33.01
CA HIS A 493 27.18 7.93 -33.63
C HIS A 493 28.42 8.30 -32.83
#